data_AF-A0A5C8RWL2-F1
#
_entry.id   AF-A0A5C8RWL2-F1
#
_cell.length_a   1.000
_cell.length_b   1.000
_cell.length_c   1.000
_cell.angle_alpha   90.00
_cell.angle_beta   90.00
_cell.angle_gamma   90.00
#
_symmetry.space_group_name_H-M   'P 1'
#
loop_
_entity.id
_entity.type
_entity.pdbx_description
1 polymer ?
#
loop_
_entity_poly.entity_id
_entity_poly.type
_entity_poly.pdbx_seq_one_letter_code
_entity_poly.pdbx_strand_id
1 'polypeptide(L)'
;MRDESGATAPARPQGAPPAGAPGSAPVVSHRDTRRNAYAALDLGTNNCRLLIAEPSSHGFRVIDAFSRIVRLGEGLGNSDRLSEAAIERTIDALRICKGKMRARGVGRAKIIATEACRLAVNGADFVARVRAEVGLDLEIVDRQTEAYLAVTGCAALADPLAESVVIFDIGGGSTEIAWLDGAAANPSTDPTLRIRAWDSLPVGVVTLAERHGGSEVTRMMFEGMVEEVAEMLGPFAIRAAAAAIAPGFHLLGTSGTVTTIAAMHLRLVRYERRRVDGLWMSDAEVSGAIDDLLDTRLDQRAENPCIGRDRADLVLAGCAILEAIRRAFPAERLRIADRGLREGLLMNMMREDGVWRRGGYR
;
A
#
# COMPACT_ATOMS: atom_id res chain seq x y z
N MET A 1 63.65 49.08 39.56
CA MET A 1 64.94 48.38 39.43
C MET A 1 65.16 48.18 37.93
N ARG A 2 66.07 49.00 37.34
CA ARG A 2 66.65 48.93 35.97
C ARG A 2 65.66 49.14 34.80
N ASP A 3 65.68 50.32 34.18
CA ASP A 3 66.59 50.80 33.10
C ASP A 3 66.16 50.25 31.74
N GLU A 4 65.57 51.12 30.89
CA GLU A 4 66.20 51.83 29.75
C GLU A 4 66.07 50.96 28.50
N SER A 5 65.80 51.43 27.28
CA SER A 5 65.66 52.70 26.57
C SER A 5 65.20 52.25 25.15
N GLY A 6 64.61 53.00 24.24
CA GLY A 6 64.27 54.41 24.11
C GLY A 6 63.72 54.62 22.68
N ALA A 7 63.17 55.82 22.44
CA ALA A 7 62.93 56.47 21.13
C ALA A 7 61.98 55.74 20.13
N THR A 8 61.00 56.34 19.47
CA THR A 8 60.81 57.73 18.99
C THR A 8 59.32 57.91 18.61
N ALA A 9 58.78 59.11 18.81
CA ALA A 9 57.46 59.57 18.36
C ALA A 9 57.63 60.60 17.20
N PRO A 10 56.57 61.18 16.59
CA PRO A 10 55.16 60.80 16.48
C PRO A 10 54.62 60.84 15.01
N ALA A 11 53.47 60.23 14.74
CA ALA A 11 52.68 60.54 13.54
C ALA A 11 51.17 60.57 13.84
N ARG A 12 50.51 61.61 13.33
CA ARG A 12 49.10 62.01 13.49
C ARG A 12 48.12 61.09 12.74
N PRO A 13 46.80 61.15 13.03
CA PRO A 13 45.87 60.03 12.90
C PRO A 13 45.39 59.85 11.45
N GLN A 14 45.34 58.59 11.00
CA GLN A 14 44.72 58.22 9.72
C GLN A 14 43.25 57.85 9.94
N GLY A 15 42.39 58.49 9.15
CA GLY A 15 40.94 58.33 9.14
C GLY A 15 40.49 56.95 8.70
N ALA A 16 39.29 56.60 9.18
CA ALA A 16 38.59 55.37 8.89
C ALA A 16 38.29 55.18 7.39
N PRO A 17 38.28 53.92 6.90
CA PRO A 17 37.97 53.60 5.51
C PRO A 17 36.46 53.79 5.20
N PRO A 18 36.10 54.03 3.92
CA PRO A 18 34.73 54.35 3.53
C PRO A 18 33.79 53.15 3.61
N ALA A 19 32.53 53.44 3.94
CA ALA A 19 31.42 52.49 4.01
C ALA A 19 31.19 51.80 2.65
N GLY A 20 31.32 50.47 2.65
CA GLY A 20 30.97 49.62 1.52
C GLY A 20 29.46 49.57 1.29
N ALA A 21 29.09 49.49 0.01
CA ALA A 21 27.73 49.39 -0.51
C ALA A 21 26.87 48.34 0.21
N PRO A 22 25.54 48.53 0.32
CA PRO A 22 24.66 47.54 0.91
C PRO A 22 24.69 46.28 0.06
N GLY A 23 25.28 45.22 0.63
CA GLY A 23 25.29 43.88 0.07
C GLY A 23 23.85 43.43 -0.20
N SER A 24 23.61 43.03 -1.44
CA SER A 24 22.41 42.33 -1.87
C SER A 24 22.08 41.24 -0.87
N ALA A 25 20.92 41.36 -0.22
CA ALA A 25 20.33 40.31 0.60
C ALA A 25 20.37 38.99 -0.18
N PRO A 26 20.60 37.83 0.49
CA PRO A 26 20.56 36.57 -0.21
C PRO A 26 19.17 36.45 -0.82
N VAL A 27 19.12 36.46 -2.15
CA VAL A 27 17.94 36.08 -2.90
C VAL A 27 17.68 34.65 -2.47
N VAL A 28 16.74 34.47 -1.55
CA VAL A 28 16.13 33.18 -1.29
C VAL A 28 15.57 32.81 -2.65
N SER A 29 16.30 31.96 -3.37
CA SER A 29 15.78 31.38 -4.58
C SER A 29 14.51 30.67 -4.14
N HIS A 30 13.38 31.27 -4.46
CA HIS A 30 12.16 30.52 -4.66
C HIS A 30 12.53 29.54 -5.78
N ARG A 31 13.10 28.39 -5.39
CA ARG A 31 13.08 27.19 -6.22
C ARG A 31 11.62 27.12 -6.61
N ASP A 32 11.36 27.34 -7.89
CA ASP A 32 10.12 27.05 -8.58
C ASP A 32 9.58 25.74 -7.99
N THR A 33 8.71 25.82 -6.99
CA THR A 33 8.06 24.68 -6.35
C THR A 33 7.03 24.23 -7.35
N ARG A 34 7.50 23.69 -8.47
CA ARG A 34 6.69 22.91 -9.37
C ARG A 34 5.95 21.92 -8.48
N ARG A 35 4.65 21.81 -8.76
CA ARG A 35 3.71 20.90 -8.13
C ARG A 35 4.23 19.47 -8.27
N ASN A 36 5.15 19.09 -7.39
CA ASN A 36 5.88 17.83 -7.42
C ASN A 36 5.15 16.75 -6.59
N ALA A 37 3.97 17.05 -6.05
CA ALA A 37 3.15 16.08 -5.36
C ALA A 37 2.40 15.20 -6.36
N TYR A 38 2.47 13.90 -6.13
CA TYR A 38 1.76 12.86 -6.84
C TYR A 38 0.65 12.31 -5.96
N ALA A 39 -0.45 11.88 -6.55
CA ALA A 39 -1.51 11.18 -5.83
C ALA A 39 -1.83 9.84 -6.47
N ALA A 40 -1.91 8.80 -5.65
CA ALA A 40 -2.49 7.52 -6.02
C ALA A 40 -3.76 7.31 -5.20
N LEU A 41 -4.88 7.14 -5.90
CA LEU A 41 -6.15 6.76 -5.30
C LEU A 41 -6.53 5.37 -5.79
N ASP A 42 -6.88 4.52 -4.85
CA ASP A 42 -7.35 3.16 -5.05
C ASP A 42 -8.76 3.05 -4.47
N LEU A 43 -9.73 2.77 -5.33
CA LEU A 43 -11.11 2.48 -4.98
C LEU A 43 -11.37 0.98 -5.12
N GLY A 44 -11.26 0.29 -3.99
CA GLY A 44 -11.52 -1.14 -3.89
C GLY A 44 -12.95 -1.49 -3.51
N THR A 45 -13.22 -2.79 -3.44
CA THR A 45 -14.51 -3.35 -2.99
C THR A 45 -14.90 -2.91 -1.58
N ASN A 46 -13.94 -2.78 -0.66
CA ASN A 46 -14.20 -2.42 0.74
C ASN A 46 -13.79 -0.98 1.09
N ASN A 47 -12.62 -0.53 0.63
CA ASN A 47 -12.01 0.74 1.04
C ASN A 47 -11.78 1.68 -0.14
N CYS A 48 -11.95 2.98 0.11
CA CYS A 48 -11.43 4.05 -0.72
C CYS A 48 -10.18 4.62 -0.02
N ARG A 49 -9.03 4.59 -0.70
CA ARG A 49 -7.74 4.98 -0.14
C ARG A 49 -7.02 5.96 -1.06
N LEU A 50 -6.45 7.01 -0.48
CA LEU A 50 -5.63 8.00 -1.17
C LEU A 50 -4.26 8.07 -0.48
N LEU A 51 -3.22 8.15 -1.30
CA LEU A 51 -1.86 8.43 -0.86
C LEU A 51 -1.33 9.61 -1.68
N ILE A 52 -0.85 10.66 -1.01
CA ILE A 52 -0.19 11.80 -1.64
C ILE A 52 1.26 11.80 -1.21
N ALA A 53 2.18 11.88 -2.18
CA ALA A 53 3.60 11.81 -1.93
C ALA A 53 4.41 12.77 -2.81
N GLU A 54 5.57 13.16 -2.31
CA GLU A 54 6.59 13.90 -3.05
C GLU A 54 7.79 13.00 -3.31
N PRO A 55 8.45 13.11 -4.46
CA PRO A 55 9.71 12.42 -4.70
C PRO A 55 10.77 12.70 -3.64
N SER A 56 11.59 11.69 -3.40
CA SER A 56 12.76 11.71 -2.53
C SER A 56 13.95 11.07 -3.27
N SER A 57 15.16 11.23 -2.73
CA SER A 57 16.38 10.63 -3.29
C SER A 57 16.28 9.09 -3.40
N HIS A 58 15.52 8.45 -2.50
CA HIS A 58 15.36 7.00 -2.43
C HIS A 58 13.88 6.58 -2.44
N GLY A 59 13.15 6.99 -3.48
CA GLY A 59 11.70 6.74 -3.62
C GLY A 59 10.89 8.00 -3.39
N PHE A 60 9.95 7.97 -2.44
CA PHE A 60 9.07 9.10 -2.14
C PHE A 60 8.78 9.25 -0.65
N ARG A 61 8.36 10.45 -0.25
CA ARG A 61 7.86 10.75 1.09
C ARG A 61 6.37 11.02 1.03
N VAL A 62 5.60 10.26 1.81
CA VAL A 62 4.17 10.49 1.98
C VAL A 62 3.95 11.80 2.72
N ILE A 63 3.11 12.68 2.15
CA ILE A 63 2.78 14.00 2.72
C ILE A 63 1.32 14.10 3.17
N ASP A 64 0.45 13.23 2.65
CA ASP A 64 -0.93 13.09 3.11
C ASP A 64 -1.44 11.69 2.77
N ALA A 65 -2.39 11.21 3.56
CA ALA A 65 -3.06 9.95 3.32
C ALA A 65 -4.51 10.04 3.77
N PHE A 66 -5.35 9.22 3.16
CA PHE A 66 -6.74 9.04 3.54
C PHE A 66 -7.15 7.59 3.31
N SER A 67 -7.96 7.06 4.21
CA SER A 67 -8.58 5.75 4.08
C SER A 67 -9.95 5.83 4.71
N ARG A 68 -10.97 5.40 3.98
CA ARG A 68 -12.33 5.26 4.47
C ARG A 68 -12.91 3.94 3.99
N ILE A 69 -13.60 3.25 4.89
CA ILE A 69 -14.37 2.06 4.54
C ILE A 69 -15.65 2.55 3.89
N VAL A 70 -15.87 2.12 2.65
CA VAL A 70 -17.02 2.53 1.82
C VAL A 70 -17.92 1.35 1.49
N ARG A 71 -17.40 0.11 1.57
CA ARG A 71 -18.11 -1.14 1.24
C ARG A 71 -18.82 -1.02 -0.11
N LEU A 72 -18.08 -0.63 -1.15
CA LEU A 72 -18.63 -0.37 -2.48
C LEU A 72 -19.28 -1.61 -3.10
N GLY A 73 -18.69 -2.79 -2.90
CA GLY A 73 -19.23 -4.05 -3.43
C GLY A 73 -20.10 -4.83 -2.43
N GLU A 74 -20.62 -4.21 -1.38
CA GLU A 74 -21.58 -4.90 -0.49
C GLU A 74 -22.82 -5.35 -1.27
N GLY A 75 -23.20 -6.62 -1.12
CA GLY A 75 -24.35 -7.19 -1.82
C GLY A 75 -24.21 -7.31 -3.35
N LEU A 76 -23.01 -7.07 -3.90
CA LEU A 76 -22.75 -7.16 -5.33
C LEU A 76 -22.94 -8.60 -5.83
N GLY A 77 -22.49 -9.60 -5.07
CA GLY A 77 -22.62 -11.01 -5.45
C GLY A 77 -24.05 -11.52 -5.59
N ASN A 78 -25.04 -10.79 -5.05
CA ASN A 78 -26.46 -11.15 -5.14
C ASN A 78 -27.23 -10.32 -6.19
N SER A 79 -26.74 -9.13 -6.53
CA SER A 79 -27.50 -8.13 -7.32
C SER A 79 -26.85 -7.75 -8.64
N ASP A 80 -25.57 -8.12 -8.84
CA ASP A 80 -24.72 -7.70 -9.96
C ASP A 80 -24.64 -6.17 -10.15
N ARG A 81 -25.02 -5.39 -9.13
CA ARG A 81 -25.05 -3.92 -9.16
C ARG A 81 -24.48 -3.31 -7.89
N LEU A 82 -23.86 -2.14 -8.04
CA LEU A 82 -23.50 -1.29 -6.91
C LEU A 82 -24.77 -0.68 -6.32
N SER A 83 -24.94 -0.77 -5.01
CA SER A 83 -26.08 -0.17 -4.32
C SER A 83 -25.98 1.35 -4.28
N GLU A 84 -27.11 2.04 -4.33
CA GLU A 84 -27.14 3.51 -4.29
C GLU A 84 -26.52 4.05 -2.99
N ALA A 85 -26.78 3.38 -1.87
CA ALA A 85 -26.19 3.73 -0.58
C ALA A 85 -24.65 3.62 -0.59
N ALA A 86 -24.09 2.58 -1.22
CA ALA A 86 -22.65 2.40 -1.35
C ALA A 86 -22.02 3.43 -2.30
N ILE A 87 -22.73 3.78 -3.39
CA ILE A 87 -22.32 4.84 -4.32
C ILE A 87 -22.23 6.18 -3.59
N GLU A 88 -23.27 6.60 -2.86
CA GLU A 88 -23.28 7.88 -2.14
C GLU A 88 -22.15 7.98 -1.11
N ARG A 89 -21.96 6.94 -0.29
CA ARG A 89 -20.85 6.89 0.67
C ARG A 89 -19.48 7.01 -0.03
N THR A 90 -19.36 6.41 -1.22
CA THR A 90 -18.12 6.45 -2.00
C THR A 90 -17.88 7.82 -2.61
N ILE A 91 -18.90 8.46 -3.19
CA ILE A 91 -18.82 9.81 -3.73
C ILE A 91 -18.36 10.80 -2.62
N ASP A 92 -18.90 10.68 -1.41
CA ASP A 92 -18.47 11.51 -0.28
C ASP A 92 -17.00 11.30 0.10
N ALA A 93 -16.53 10.06 0.09
CA ALA A 93 -15.12 9.75 0.32
C ALA A 93 -14.22 10.38 -0.77
N LEU A 94 -14.65 10.30 -2.03
CA LEU A 94 -13.94 10.85 -3.18
C LEU A 94 -13.91 12.39 -3.16
N ARG A 95 -14.97 13.06 -2.68
CA ARG A 95 -14.98 14.52 -2.44
C ARG A 95 -13.88 14.94 -1.45
N ILE A 96 -13.71 14.18 -0.37
CA ILE A 96 -12.63 14.41 0.61
C ILE A 96 -11.26 14.21 -0.04
N CYS A 97 -11.09 13.14 -0.82
CA CYS A 97 -9.86 12.88 -1.57
C CYS A 97 -9.50 14.02 -2.51
N LYS A 98 -10.46 14.52 -3.31
CA LYS A 98 -10.25 15.67 -4.20
C LYS A 98 -9.85 16.93 -3.43
N GLY A 99 -10.48 17.19 -2.29
CA GLY A 99 -10.13 18.30 -1.40
C GLY A 99 -8.68 18.22 -0.92
N LYS A 100 -8.24 17.04 -0.48
CA LYS A 100 -6.84 16.79 -0.07
C LYS A 100 -5.86 16.98 -1.22
N MET A 101 -6.16 16.42 -2.40
CA MET A 101 -5.31 16.59 -3.59
C MET A 101 -5.12 18.06 -3.97
N ARG A 102 -6.21 18.85 -3.92
CA ARG A 102 -6.16 20.31 -4.16
C ARG A 102 -5.31 21.02 -3.10
N ALA A 103 -5.53 20.71 -1.82
CA ALA A 103 -4.82 21.34 -0.71
C ALA A 103 -3.31 21.07 -0.72
N ARG A 104 -2.88 19.90 -1.24
CA ARG A 104 -1.47 19.54 -1.38
C ARG A 104 -0.86 19.92 -2.73
N GLY A 105 -1.62 20.57 -3.61
CA GLY A 105 -1.13 21.01 -4.91
C GLY A 105 -0.66 19.85 -5.80
N VAL A 106 -1.38 18.72 -5.78
CA VAL A 106 -1.06 17.54 -6.59
C VAL A 106 -0.97 17.92 -8.07
N GLY A 107 0.19 17.66 -8.69
CA GLY A 107 0.46 17.96 -10.10
C GLY A 107 0.08 16.81 -11.04
N ARG A 108 0.17 15.57 -10.55
CA ARG A 108 -0.18 14.36 -11.30
C ARG A 108 -0.87 13.36 -10.40
N ALA A 109 -1.93 12.72 -10.90
CA ALA A 109 -2.68 11.73 -10.15
C ALA A 109 -3.04 10.53 -11.02
N LYS A 110 -3.08 9.35 -10.41
CA LYS A 110 -3.71 8.15 -10.95
C LYS A 110 -4.77 7.67 -9.96
N ILE A 111 -5.97 7.45 -10.47
CA ILE A 111 -7.17 7.15 -9.69
C ILE A 111 -7.77 5.91 -10.31
N ILE A 112 -7.68 4.78 -9.62
CA ILE A 112 -8.13 3.49 -10.12
C ILE A 112 -9.34 3.00 -9.34
N ALA A 113 -10.18 2.22 -10.01
CA ALA A 113 -11.22 1.42 -9.39
C ALA A 113 -10.99 -0.06 -9.75
N THR A 114 -11.20 -0.94 -8.78
CA THR A 114 -10.88 -2.36 -8.94
C THR A 114 -12.14 -3.20 -9.15
N GLU A 115 -12.12 -4.43 -8.63
CA GLU A 115 -13.08 -5.48 -8.87
C GLU A 115 -14.55 -5.09 -8.73
N ALA A 116 -14.96 -4.39 -7.69
CA ALA A 116 -16.38 -4.04 -7.52
C ALA A 116 -16.94 -3.24 -8.70
N CYS A 117 -16.20 -2.26 -9.21
CA CYS A 117 -16.61 -1.49 -10.39
C CYS A 117 -16.53 -2.32 -11.68
N ARG A 118 -15.57 -3.24 -11.77
CA ARG A 118 -15.40 -4.12 -12.93
C ARG A 118 -16.53 -5.16 -13.05
N LEU A 119 -17.01 -5.69 -11.93
CA LEU A 119 -18.07 -6.71 -11.90
C LEU A 119 -19.47 -6.13 -12.03
N ALA A 120 -19.71 -4.93 -11.48
CA ALA A 120 -21.04 -4.36 -11.47
C ALA A 120 -21.52 -3.91 -12.86
N VAL A 121 -22.77 -4.26 -13.20
CA VAL A 121 -23.42 -3.84 -14.45
C VAL A 121 -23.51 -2.32 -14.56
N ASN A 122 -23.67 -1.61 -13.45
CA ASN A 122 -23.70 -0.14 -13.38
C ASN A 122 -22.33 0.47 -13.02
N GLY A 123 -21.22 -0.27 -13.13
CA GLY A 123 -19.88 0.23 -12.80
C GLY A 123 -19.44 1.40 -13.68
N ALA A 124 -19.72 1.33 -14.99
CA ALA A 124 -19.43 2.41 -15.92
C ALA A 124 -20.25 3.69 -15.63
N ASP A 125 -21.54 3.52 -15.29
CA ASP A 125 -22.43 4.63 -14.91
C ASP A 125 -21.92 5.31 -13.63
N PHE A 126 -21.49 4.52 -12.65
CA PHE A 126 -20.87 5.04 -11.44
C PHE A 126 -19.60 5.86 -11.74
N VAL A 127 -18.70 5.36 -12.60
CA VAL A 127 -17.50 6.11 -13.00
C VAL A 127 -17.86 7.44 -13.69
N ALA A 128 -18.84 7.42 -14.60
CA ALA A 128 -19.33 8.63 -15.26
C ALA A 128 -19.91 9.64 -14.25
N ARG A 129 -20.66 9.14 -13.26
CA ARG A 129 -21.22 9.95 -12.18
C ARG A 129 -20.15 10.58 -11.30
N VAL A 130 -19.10 9.83 -10.93
CA VAL A 130 -17.96 10.38 -10.18
C VAL A 130 -17.26 11.49 -10.97
N ARG A 131 -17.10 11.32 -12.28
CA ARG A 131 -16.55 12.38 -13.14
C ARG A 131 -17.44 13.62 -13.16
N ALA A 132 -18.75 13.47 -13.28
CA ALA A 132 -19.69 14.58 -13.31
C ALA A 132 -19.78 15.33 -11.97
N GLU A 133 -19.89 14.62 -10.85
CA GLU A 133 -20.15 15.21 -9.54
C GLU A 133 -18.89 15.60 -8.77
N VAL A 134 -17.86 14.75 -8.84
CA VAL A 134 -16.61 14.96 -8.10
C VAL A 134 -15.58 15.58 -9.03
N GLY A 135 -15.60 15.32 -10.33
CA GLY A 135 -14.56 15.77 -11.27
C GLY A 135 -13.24 15.06 -11.01
N LEU A 136 -13.29 13.74 -10.83
CA LEU A 136 -12.17 12.82 -10.82
C LEU A 136 -12.37 11.81 -11.96
N ASP A 137 -11.32 11.56 -12.74
CA ASP A 137 -11.34 10.57 -13.81
C ASP A 137 -10.88 9.22 -13.24
N LEU A 138 -11.83 8.32 -12.97
CA LEU A 138 -11.55 6.98 -12.46
C LEU A 138 -11.30 6.03 -13.64
N GLU A 139 -10.24 5.24 -13.51
CA GLU A 139 -9.88 4.18 -14.45
C GLU A 139 -10.23 2.82 -13.84
N ILE A 140 -11.15 2.05 -14.45
CA ILE A 140 -11.39 0.66 -14.04
C ILE A 140 -10.23 -0.16 -14.59
N VAL A 141 -9.36 -0.64 -13.70
CA VAL A 141 -8.19 -1.41 -14.10
C VAL A 141 -8.53 -2.89 -14.30
N ASP A 142 -7.77 -3.56 -15.15
CA ASP A 142 -7.88 -5.01 -15.30
C ASP A 142 -7.10 -5.76 -14.19
N ARG A 143 -7.38 -7.05 -14.06
CA ARG A 143 -6.79 -7.94 -13.05
C ARG A 143 -5.26 -8.04 -13.18
N GLN A 144 -4.74 -8.02 -14.40
CA GLN A 144 -3.30 -8.08 -14.64
C GLN A 144 -2.62 -6.84 -14.07
N THR A 145 -3.19 -5.67 -14.35
CA THR A 145 -2.69 -4.39 -13.86
C THR A 145 -2.67 -4.34 -12.33
N GLU A 146 -3.72 -4.84 -11.66
CA GLU A 146 -3.75 -4.95 -10.19
C GLU A 146 -2.62 -5.82 -9.65
N ALA A 147 -2.44 -7.03 -10.21
CA ALA A 147 -1.36 -7.94 -9.78
C ALA A 147 0.03 -7.32 -9.99
N TYR A 148 0.25 -6.64 -11.12
CA TYR A 148 1.52 -5.99 -11.44
C TYR A 148 1.78 -4.77 -10.56
N LEU A 149 0.74 -4.02 -10.21
CA LEU A 149 0.84 -2.90 -9.26
C LEU A 149 1.12 -3.39 -7.84
N ALA A 150 0.53 -4.51 -7.40
CA ALA A 150 0.84 -5.14 -6.12
C ALA A 150 2.33 -5.54 -6.06
N VAL A 151 2.85 -6.20 -7.10
CA VAL A 151 4.28 -6.50 -7.23
C VAL A 151 5.12 -5.23 -7.19
N THR A 152 4.79 -4.22 -7.98
CA THR A 152 5.55 -2.96 -8.06
C THR A 152 5.59 -2.23 -6.71
N GLY A 153 4.48 -2.20 -5.97
CA GLY A 153 4.38 -1.53 -4.68
C GLY A 153 5.15 -2.22 -3.57
N CYS A 154 5.36 -3.54 -3.67
CA CYS A 154 5.85 -4.35 -2.56
C CYS A 154 7.23 -4.97 -2.78
N ALA A 155 7.66 -5.20 -4.03
CA ALA A 155 8.85 -6.00 -4.34
C ALA A 155 10.15 -5.47 -3.68
N ALA A 156 10.22 -4.17 -3.35
CA ALA A 156 11.35 -3.60 -2.62
C ALA A 156 11.50 -4.12 -1.17
N LEU A 157 10.49 -4.83 -0.63
CA LEU A 157 10.54 -5.50 0.68
C LEU A 157 11.00 -6.95 0.62
N ALA A 158 11.07 -7.54 -0.57
CA ALA A 158 11.56 -8.89 -0.75
C ALA A 158 13.01 -9.00 -0.24
N ASP A 159 13.35 -10.17 0.29
CA ASP A 159 14.74 -10.47 0.64
C ASP A 159 15.63 -10.32 -0.61
N PRO A 160 16.66 -9.45 -0.60
CA PRO A 160 17.55 -9.27 -1.73
C PRO A 160 18.29 -10.54 -2.16
N LEU A 161 18.42 -11.52 -1.26
CA LEU A 161 19.05 -12.81 -1.52
C LEU A 161 18.05 -13.87 -2.00
N ALA A 162 16.75 -13.57 -2.04
CA ALA A 162 15.76 -14.53 -2.50
C ALA A 162 15.80 -14.70 -4.01
N GLU A 163 15.86 -15.96 -4.43
CA GLU A 163 15.70 -16.37 -5.83
C GLU A 163 14.24 -16.62 -6.19
N SER A 164 13.34 -16.69 -5.21
CA SER A 164 11.91 -16.75 -5.48
C SER A 164 11.07 -16.11 -4.39
N VAL A 165 9.97 -15.47 -4.81
CA VAL A 165 8.99 -14.84 -3.91
C VAL A 165 7.60 -15.07 -4.47
N VAL A 166 6.64 -15.46 -3.62
CA VAL A 166 5.22 -15.36 -3.95
C VAL A 166 4.66 -14.12 -3.26
N ILE A 167 4.22 -13.16 -4.08
CA ILE A 167 3.58 -11.92 -3.63
C ILE A 167 2.07 -12.10 -3.74
N PHE A 168 1.32 -11.63 -2.74
CA PHE A 168 -0.14 -11.61 -2.82
C PHE A 168 -0.74 -10.37 -2.17
N ASP A 169 -1.88 -9.91 -2.71
CA ASP A 169 -2.71 -8.84 -2.19
C ASP A 169 -4.11 -9.37 -1.89
N ILE A 170 -4.48 -9.42 -0.60
CA ILE A 170 -5.80 -9.87 -0.19
C ILE A 170 -6.74 -8.66 -0.16
N GLY A 171 -7.50 -8.51 -1.25
CA GLY A 171 -8.44 -7.44 -1.46
C GLY A 171 -9.81 -7.66 -0.81
N GLY A 172 -10.72 -6.73 -1.10
CA GLY A 172 -12.11 -6.81 -0.64
C GLY A 172 -12.91 -7.89 -1.35
N GLY A 173 -12.78 -8.02 -2.67
CA GLY A 173 -13.49 -9.07 -3.41
C GLY A 173 -12.62 -9.97 -4.28
N SER A 174 -11.40 -9.54 -4.60
CA SER A 174 -10.38 -10.34 -5.28
C SER A 174 -9.14 -10.53 -4.41
N THR A 175 -8.32 -11.50 -4.81
CA THR A 175 -6.98 -11.72 -4.27
C THR A 175 -6.01 -11.89 -5.43
N GLU A 176 -5.10 -10.95 -5.59
CA GLU A 176 -4.04 -11.01 -6.60
C GLU A 176 -2.87 -11.83 -6.06
N ILE A 177 -2.28 -12.68 -6.90
CA ILE A 177 -1.11 -13.48 -6.55
C ILE A 177 -0.12 -13.53 -7.71
N ALA A 178 1.17 -13.40 -7.41
CA ALA A 178 2.23 -13.41 -8.41
C ALA A 178 3.46 -14.15 -7.90
N TRP A 179 4.04 -15.00 -8.74
CA TRP A 179 5.30 -15.67 -8.51
C TRP A 179 6.42 -14.91 -9.22
N LEU A 180 7.37 -14.40 -8.44
CA LEU A 180 8.61 -13.82 -8.93
C LEU A 180 9.71 -14.87 -8.87
N ASP A 181 10.43 -15.02 -9.98
CA ASP A 181 11.52 -15.98 -10.18
C ASP A 181 12.86 -15.27 -10.48
N GLY A 182 13.96 -15.89 -10.08
CA GLY A 182 15.32 -15.36 -10.15
C GLY A 182 15.64 -14.27 -9.13
N ALA A 183 16.92 -13.96 -8.92
CA ALA A 183 17.37 -12.92 -8.00
C ALA A 183 17.05 -11.49 -8.49
N ALA A 184 16.85 -10.55 -7.56
CA ALA A 184 16.72 -9.14 -7.90
C ALA A 184 18.06 -8.59 -8.41
N ALA A 185 18.16 -8.29 -9.71
CA ALA A 185 19.41 -7.81 -10.30
C ALA A 185 19.91 -6.49 -9.68
N ASN A 186 19.02 -5.50 -9.55
CA ASN A 186 19.28 -4.26 -8.81
C ASN A 186 17.94 -3.63 -8.34
N PRO A 187 17.95 -2.74 -7.33
CA PRO A 187 16.72 -2.12 -6.79
C PRO A 187 15.96 -1.19 -7.76
N SER A 188 16.58 -0.80 -8.87
CA SER A 188 16.00 0.11 -9.87
C SER A 188 15.35 -0.63 -11.05
N THR A 189 15.59 -1.93 -11.18
CA THR A 189 14.96 -2.78 -12.21
C THR A 189 13.47 -2.89 -11.93
N ASP A 190 12.68 -2.88 -12.99
CA ASP A 190 11.25 -3.13 -12.91
C ASP A 190 11.01 -4.56 -12.36
N PRO A 191 10.41 -4.72 -11.16
CA PRO A 191 10.21 -6.02 -10.56
C PRO A 191 9.23 -6.90 -11.36
N THR A 192 8.40 -6.30 -12.21
CA THR A 192 7.43 -7.05 -13.04
C THR A 192 8.11 -7.94 -14.08
N LEU A 193 9.37 -7.66 -14.44
CA LEU A 193 10.16 -8.50 -15.34
C LEU A 193 10.48 -9.89 -14.76
N ARG A 194 10.39 -10.04 -13.43
CA ARG A 194 10.57 -11.33 -12.72
C ARG A 194 9.28 -12.12 -12.59
N ILE A 195 8.12 -11.57 -12.96
CA ILE A 195 6.83 -12.27 -12.84
C ILE A 195 6.85 -13.45 -13.81
N ARG A 196 6.92 -14.66 -13.25
CA ARG A 196 6.86 -15.91 -14.02
C ARG A 196 5.42 -16.38 -14.23
N ALA A 197 4.59 -16.17 -13.21
CA ALA A 197 3.16 -16.44 -13.26
C ALA A 197 2.42 -15.43 -12.37
N TRP A 198 1.18 -15.13 -12.73
CA TRP A 198 0.25 -14.37 -11.90
C TRP A 198 -1.15 -14.94 -12.03
N ASP A 199 -2.02 -14.58 -11.09
CA ASP A 199 -3.46 -14.80 -11.12
C ASP A 199 -4.20 -13.72 -10.31
N SER A 200 -5.52 -13.63 -10.50
CA SER A 200 -6.41 -12.82 -9.66
C SER A 200 -7.62 -13.69 -9.35
N LEU A 201 -7.61 -14.24 -8.14
CA LEU A 201 -8.66 -15.11 -7.64
C LEU A 201 -9.92 -14.26 -7.40
N PRO A 202 -11.10 -14.71 -7.83
CA PRO A 202 -12.37 -14.01 -7.63
C PRO A 202 -12.90 -14.18 -6.19
N VAL A 203 -12.00 -14.03 -5.20
CA VAL A 203 -12.29 -14.13 -3.78
C VAL A 203 -11.45 -13.13 -2.99
N GLY A 204 -12.11 -12.41 -2.10
CA GLY A 204 -11.53 -11.45 -1.18
C GLY A 204 -12.29 -11.48 0.13
N VAL A 205 -11.91 -10.64 1.08
CA VAL A 205 -12.43 -10.74 2.46
C VAL A 205 -13.94 -10.50 2.56
N VAL A 206 -14.51 -9.63 1.72
CA VAL A 206 -15.95 -9.33 1.67
C VAL A 206 -16.69 -10.46 1.00
N THR A 207 -16.27 -10.87 -0.20
CA THR A 207 -16.98 -11.90 -0.98
C THR A 207 -16.98 -13.25 -0.27
N LEU A 208 -15.87 -13.61 0.39
CA LEU A 208 -15.79 -14.85 1.18
C LEU A 208 -16.61 -14.76 2.47
N ALA A 209 -16.57 -13.64 3.19
CA ALA A 209 -17.36 -13.46 4.40
C ALA A 209 -18.87 -13.50 4.11
N GLU A 210 -19.33 -12.87 3.01
CA GLU A 210 -20.74 -12.89 2.60
C GLU A 210 -21.22 -14.33 2.29
N ARG A 211 -20.40 -15.15 1.62
CA ARG A 211 -20.73 -16.55 1.31
C ARG A 211 -20.84 -17.45 2.55
N HIS A 212 -20.14 -17.11 3.63
CA HIS A 212 -20.06 -17.91 4.86
C HIS A 212 -20.69 -17.25 6.10
N GLY A 213 -21.41 -16.13 5.94
CA GLY A 213 -22.17 -15.45 6.99
C GLY A 213 -21.39 -14.49 7.91
N GLY A 214 -20.05 -14.46 7.84
CA GLY A 214 -19.11 -13.45 8.38
C GLY A 214 -19.07 -13.16 9.90
N SER A 215 -20.16 -13.33 10.62
CA SER A 215 -20.34 -12.84 11.99
C SER A 215 -19.95 -13.87 13.05
N GLU A 216 -20.44 -15.11 12.94
CA GLU A 216 -20.03 -16.24 13.77
C GLU A 216 -19.30 -17.27 12.90
N VAL A 217 -17.96 -17.24 12.96
CA VAL A 217 -17.12 -18.18 12.22
C VAL A 217 -16.57 -19.20 13.21
N THR A 218 -17.08 -20.42 13.13
CA THR A 218 -16.51 -21.57 13.87
C THR A 218 -15.24 -22.06 13.20
N ARG A 219 -14.40 -22.85 13.89
CA ARG A 219 -13.21 -23.48 13.27
C ARG A 219 -13.57 -24.35 12.07
N MET A 220 -14.72 -25.02 12.08
CA MET A 220 -15.21 -25.80 10.94
C MET A 220 -15.56 -24.90 9.75
N MET A 221 -16.24 -23.77 9.98
CA MET A 221 -16.53 -22.81 8.92
C MET A 221 -15.26 -22.16 8.37
N PHE A 222 -14.32 -21.83 9.25
CA PHE A 222 -13.01 -21.33 8.85
C PHE A 222 -12.28 -22.32 7.94
N GLU A 223 -12.24 -23.61 8.30
CA GLU A 223 -11.63 -24.64 7.46
C GLU A 223 -12.34 -24.77 6.11
N GLY A 224 -13.68 -24.72 6.09
CA GLY A 224 -14.44 -24.69 4.83
C GLY A 224 -14.12 -23.48 3.94
N MET A 225 -13.88 -22.30 4.53
CA MET A 225 -13.40 -21.13 3.78
C MET A 225 -12.00 -21.37 3.21
N VAL A 226 -11.10 -22.02 3.97
CA VAL A 226 -9.74 -22.35 3.51
C VAL A 226 -9.78 -23.33 2.33
N GLU A 227 -10.60 -24.38 2.42
CA GLU A 227 -10.80 -25.37 1.35
C GLU A 227 -11.34 -24.72 0.06
N GLU A 228 -12.37 -23.87 0.18
CA GLU A 228 -12.92 -23.14 -0.97
C GLU A 228 -11.85 -22.29 -1.68
N VAL A 229 -11.02 -21.57 -0.92
CA VAL A 229 -9.95 -20.75 -1.50
C VAL A 229 -8.84 -21.63 -2.09
N ALA A 230 -8.52 -22.76 -1.45
CA ALA A 230 -7.52 -23.70 -1.94
C ALA A 230 -7.90 -24.28 -3.31
N GLU A 231 -9.18 -24.59 -3.54
CA GLU A 231 -9.69 -25.03 -4.84
C GLU A 231 -9.48 -23.96 -5.93
N MET A 232 -9.79 -22.69 -5.63
CA MET A 232 -9.58 -21.57 -6.56
C MET A 232 -8.09 -21.33 -6.84
N LEU A 233 -7.23 -21.52 -5.83
CA LEU A 233 -5.78 -21.32 -5.92
C LEU A 233 -5.06 -22.46 -6.66
N GLY A 234 -5.62 -23.66 -6.68
CA GLY A 234 -5.02 -24.88 -7.25
C GLY A 234 -4.37 -24.70 -8.63
N PRO A 235 -5.06 -24.12 -9.63
CA PRO A 235 -4.48 -23.89 -10.96
C PRO A 235 -3.22 -23.01 -10.93
N PHE A 236 -3.18 -22.00 -10.07
CA PHE A 236 -1.99 -21.15 -9.91
C PHE A 236 -0.89 -21.90 -9.16
N ALA A 237 -1.21 -22.62 -8.09
CA ALA A 237 -0.27 -23.42 -7.33
C ALA A 237 0.48 -24.44 -8.21
N ILE A 238 -0.22 -25.07 -9.16
CA ILE A 238 0.41 -25.97 -10.14
C ILE A 238 1.41 -25.21 -11.04
N ARG A 239 1.03 -24.04 -11.57
CA ARG A 239 1.91 -23.23 -12.43
C ARG A 239 3.14 -22.71 -11.67
N ALA A 240 3.00 -22.46 -10.38
CA ALA A 240 4.04 -21.92 -9.50
C ALA A 240 4.67 -22.98 -8.57
N ALA A 241 4.52 -24.28 -8.87
CA ALA A 241 4.99 -25.37 -8.01
C ALA A 241 6.50 -25.32 -7.71
N ALA A 242 7.30 -24.76 -8.62
CA ALA A 242 8.74 -24.61 -8.45
C ALA A 242 9.14 -23.45 -7.53
N ALA A 243 8.22 -22.55 -7.16
CA ALA A 243 8.51 -21.37 -6.34
C ALA A 243 9.11 -21.77 -4.99
N ALA A 244 8.50 -22.74 -4.30
CA ALA A 244 8.88 -23.15 -2.95
C ALA A 244 10.21 -23.91 -2.85
N ILE A 245 10.79 -24.31 -3.99
CA ILE A 245 12.03 -25.10 -4.07
C ILE A 245 13.25 -24.19 -4.18
N ALA A 246 13.07 -22.94 -4.64
CA ALA A 246 14.17 -22.02 -4.88
C ALA A 246 14.80 -21.48 -3.58
N PRO A 247 16.11 -21.20 -3.56
CA PRO A 247 16.79 -20.61 -2.41
C PRO A 247 16.17 -19.28 -1.95
N GLY A 248 16.01 -19.14 -0.64
CA GLY A 248 15.47 -17.92 -0.04
C GLY A 248 13.99 -17.69 -0.33
N PHE A 249 13.26 -18.73 -0.76
CA PHE A 249 11.82 -18.66 -0.96
C PHE A 249 11.10 -18.11 0.27
N HIS A 250 10.21 -17.16 0.04
CA HIS A 250 9.33 -16.63 1.07
C HIS A 250 8.04 -16.08 0.47
N LEU A 251 7.07 -15.88 1.37
CA LEU A 251 5.84 -15.19 1.06
C LEU A 251 5.99 -13.70 1.34
N LEU A 252 5.34 -12.86 0.53
CA LEU A 252 5.23 -11.43 0.76
C LEU A 252 3.77 -11.00 0.56
N GLY A 253 3.09 -10.75 1.67
CA GLY A 253 1.68 -10.36 1.65
C GLY A 253 1.49 -8.86 1.83
N THR A 254 0.46 -8.31 1.20
CA THR A 254 -0.01 -6.94 1.43
C THR A 254 -1.51 -6.87 1.78
N SER A 255 -2.00 -5.65 2.05
CA SER A 255 -3.37 -5.26 2.44
C SER A 255 -3.72 -5.48 3.92
N GLY A 256 -4.98 -5.21 4.26
CA GLY A 256 -5.50 -5.10 5.61
C GLY A 256 -5.40 -6.40 6.41
N THR A 257 -5.48 -7.55 5.76
CA THR A 257 -5.44 -8.87 6.42
C THR A 257 -4.08 -9.09 7.09
N VAL A 258 -3.00 -9.11 6.29
CA VAL A 258 -1.65 -9.40 6.79
C VAL A 258 -1.14 -8.32 7.75
N THR A 259 -1.50 -7.06 7.52
CA THR A 259 -1.15 -5.96 8.42
C THR A 259 -1.89 -6.04 9.76
N THR A 260 -3.12 -6.59 9.77
CA THR A 260 -3.87 -6.87 11.00
C THR A 260 -3.26 -8.03 11.77
N ILE A 261 -2.92 -9.13 11.09
CA ILE A 261 -2.24 -10.28 11.70
C ILE A 261 -0.91 -9.87 12.34
N ALA A 262 -0.11 -9.06 11.63
CA ALA A 262 1.12 -8.49 12.16
C ALA A 262 0.89 -7.62 13.40
N ALA A 263 -0.13 -6.77 13.38
CA ALA A 263 -0.49 -5.94 14.52
C ALA A 263 -0.93 -6.78 15.73
N MET A 264 -1.64 -7.90 15.49
CA MET A 264 -2.06 -8.83 16.53
C MET A 264 -0.88 -9.57 17.14
N HIS A 265 0.01 -10.11 16.32
CA HIS A 265 1.24 -10.76 16.76
C HIS A 265 2.10 -9.81 17.62
N LEU A 266 2.24 -8.55 17.19
CA LEU A 266 2.98 -7.52 17.93
C LEU A 266 2.24 -6.97 19.16
N ARG A 267 0.98 -7.41 19.40
CA ARG A 267 0.09 -6.95 20.48
C ARG A 267 0.01 -5.43 20.56
N LEU A 268 -0.18 -4.78 19.40
CA LEU A 268 -0.22 -3.33 19.32
C LEU A 268 -1.48 -2.77 20.01
N VAL A 269 -1.29 -1.75 20.86
CA VAL A 269 -2.41 -0.98 21.45
C VAL A 269 -3.10 -0.06 20.44
N ARG A 270 -2.41 0.25 19.33
CA ARG A 270 -2.91 1.01 18.19
C ARG A 270 -2.09 0.68 16.96
N TYR A 271 -2.67 0.81 15.77
CA TYR A 271 -1.94 0.53 14.54
C TYR A 271 -0.74 1.48 14.35
N GLU A 272 0.45 0.90 14.13
CA GLU A 272 1.69 1.63 13.88
C GLU A 272 2.41 1.10 12.64
N ARG A 273 2.19 1.73 11.47
CA ARG A 273 2.77 1.34 10.17
C ARG A 273 4.28 1.04 10.25
N ARG A 274 5.06 1.87 10.94
CA ARG A 274 6.52 1.71 11.09
C ARG A 274 6.96 0.40 11.76
N ARG A 275 6.08 -0.24 12.53
CA ARG A 275 6.33 -1.52 13.19
C ARG A 275 5.85 -2.72 12.37
N VAL A 276 4.94 -2.47 11.42
CA VAL A 276 4.24 -3.50 10.64
C VAL A 276 4.85 -3.65 9.24
N ASP A 277 5.12 -2.53 8.56
CA ASP A 277 5.67 -2.52 7.21
C ASP A 277 7.10 -3.07 7.21
N GLY A 278 7.32 -4.16 6.47
CA GLY A 278 8.58 -4.89 6.51
C GLY A 278 8.80 -5.64 7.82
N LEU A 279 7.74 -6.15 8.47
CA LEU A 279 7.89 -7.17 9.51
C LEU A 279 8.14 -8.54 8.85
N TRP A 280 9.06 -9.33 9.41
CA TRP A 280 9.14 -10.77 9.13
C TRP A 280 8.36 -11.51 10.21
N MET A 281 7.56 -12.48 9.80
CA MET A 281 6.88 -13.41 10.69
C MET A 281 7.19 -14.84 10.27
N SER A 282 7.48 -15.70 11.22
CA SER A 282 7.56 -17.15 11.02
C SER A 282 6.17 -17.76 10.82
N ASP A 283 6.13 -18.96 10.26
CA ASP A 283 4.92 -19.76 10.11
C ASP A 283 4.16 -19.89 11.45
N ALA A 284 4.85 -20.23 12.54
CA ALA A 284 4.26 -20.37 13.87
C ALA A 284 3.66 -19.06 14.41
N GLU A 285 4.29 -17.91 14.16
CA GLU A 285 3.79 -16.61 14.59
C GLU A 285 2.53 -16.18 13.86
N VAL A 286 2.43 -16.49 12.56
CA VAL A 286 1.21 -16.24 11.77
C VAL A 286 0.10 -17.17 12.26
N SER A 287 0.37 -18.47 12.45
CA SER A 287 -0.62 -19.43 12.95
C SER A 287 -1.15 -19.04 14.34
N GLY A 288 -0.27 -18.67 15.26
CA GLY A 288 -0.67 -18.20 16.59
C GLY A 288 -1.55 -16.96 16.55
N ALA A 289 -1.27 -16.00 15.66
CA ALA A 289 -2.11 -14.81 15.50
C ALA A 289 -3.48 -15.13 14.87
N ILE A 290 -3.57 -16.12 13.97
CA ILE A 290 -4.84 -16.61 13.43
C ILE A 290 -5.66 -17.33 14.51
N ASP A 291 -5.02 -18.18 15.32
CA ASP A 291 -5.68 -18.89 16.42
C ASP A 291 -6.22 -17.93 17.48
N ASP A 292 -5.44 -16.92 17.88
CA ASP A 292 -5.90 -15.86 18.80
C ASP A 292 -7.16 -15.17 18.25
N LEU A 293 -7.22 -14.91 16.93
CA LEU A 293 -8.38 -14.29 16.30
C LEU A 293 -9.59 -15.22 16.24
N LEU A 294 -9.39 -16.52 16.00
CA LEU A 294 -10.44 -17.54 16.01
C LEU A 294 -11.06 -17.71 17.39
N ASP A 295 -10.26 -17.59 18.44
CA ASP A 295 -10.72 -17.69 19.84
C ASP A 295 -11.30 -16.36 20.37
N THR A 296 -11.22 -15.27 19.60
CA THR A 296 -11.77 -13.96 19.96
C THR A 296 -13.17 -13.76 19.36
N ARG A 297 -14.14 -13.40 20.21
CA ARG A 297 -15.51 -13.10 19.78
C ARG A 297 -15.60 -11.86 18.87
N LEU A 298 -16.66 -11.77 18.08
CA LEU A 298 -16.88 -10.65 17.15
C LEU A 298 -16.90 -9.28 17.84
N ASP A 299 -17.57 -9.16 18.98
CA ASP A 299 -17.63 -7.93 19.78
C ASP A 299 -16.26 -7.48 20.26
N GLN A 300 -15.44 -8.42 20.75
CA GLN A 300 -14.06 -8.17 21.17
C GLN A 300 -13.16 -7.80 19.99
N ARG A 301 -13.29 -8.47 18.84
CA ARG A 301 -12.61 -8.10 17.60
C ARG A 301 -12.98 -6.68 17.17
N ALA A 302 -14.25 -6.32 17.29
CA ALA A 302 -14.76 -4.99 16.93
C ALA A 302 -14.24 -3.87 17.84
N GLU A 303 -13.95 -4.18 19.11
CA GLU A 303 -13.35 -3.26 20.08
C GLU A 303 -11.82 -3.17 19.97
N ASN A 304 -11.18 -4.12 19.29
CA ASN A 304 -9.74 -4.10 19.09
C ASN A 304 -9.30 -2.90 18.22
N PRO A 305 -8.41 -2.00 18.69
CA PRO A 305 -7.99 -0.79 17.97
C PRO A 305 -7.29 -1.04 16.63
N CYS A 306 -6.70 -2.23 16.44
CA CYS A 306 -6.03 -2.63 15.20
C CYS A 306 -6.96 -3.26 14.17
N ILE A 307 -8.17 -3.68 14.58
CA ILE A 307 -9.19 -4.28 13.70
C ILE A 307 -10.29 -3.25 13.42
N GLY A 308 -11.00 -2.84 14.48
CA GLY A 308 -12.14 -1.93 14.43
C GLY A 308 -13.45 -2.59 14.00
N ARG A 309 -14.57 -1.96 14.33
CA ARG A 309 -15.94 -2.45 14.06
C ARG A 309 -16.16 -2.82 12.59
N ASP A 310 -15.73 -1.97 11.67
CA ASP A 310 -16.00 -2.11 10.24
C ASP A 310 -15.25 -3.28 9.56
N ARG A 311 -14.30 -3.93 10.25
CA ARG A 311 -13.52 -5.07 9.73
C ARG A 311 -13.65 -6.34 10.57
N ALA A 312 -14.32 -6.29 11.71
CA ALA A 312 -14.37 -7.41 12.66
C ALA A 312 -15.05 -8.66 12.07
N ASP A 313 -16.04 -8.44 11.21
CA ASP A 313 -16.80 -9.41 10.41
C ASP A 313 -16.02 -9.97 9.21
N LEU A 314 -14.93 -9.32 8.80
CA LEU A 314 -14.16 -9.68 7.60
C LEU A 314 -12.81 -10.33 7.91
N VAL A 315 -12.27 -10.11 9.11
CA VAL A 315 -10.88 -10.48 9.44
C VAL A 315 -10.63 -11.99 9.33
N LEU A 316 -11.58 -12.84 9.72
CA LEU A 316 -11.41 -14.30 9.68
C LEU A 316 -11.47 -14.85 8.25
N ALA A 317 -12.29 -14.26 7.37
CA ALA A 317 -12.27 -14.59 5.95
C ALA A 317 -10.92 -14.24 5.31
N GLY A 318 -10.34 -13.09 5.68
CA GLY A 318 -8.96 -12.75 5.28
C GLY A 318 -7.94 -13.76 5.78
N CYS A 319 -8.04 -14.20 7.04
CA CYS A 319 -7.16 -15.22 7.61
C CYS A 319 -7.29 -16.55 6.85
N ALA A 320 -8.49 -16.94 6.44
CA ALA A 320 -8.71 -18.17 5.66
C ALA A 320 -8.03 -18.09 4.27
N ILE A 321 -8.12 -16.95 3.59
CA ILE A 321 -7.43 -16.73 2.31
C ILE A 321 -5.90 -16.84 2.50
N LEU A 322 -5.36 -16.19 3.53
CA LEU A 322 -3.93 -16.27 3.84
C LEU A 322 -3.51 -17.71 4.13
N GLU A 323 -4.30 -18.44 4.91
CA GLU A 323 -4.01 -19.81 5.30
C GLU A 323 -4.02 -20.76 4.09
N ALA A 324 -4.97 -20.59 3.16
CA ALA A 324 -4.98 -21.33 1.90
C ALA A 324 -3.69 -21.07 1.08
N ILE A 325 -3.24 -19.82 1.01
CA ILE A 325 -1.98 -19.46 0.33
C ILE A 325 -0.77 -20.10 1.02
N ARG A 326 -0.70 -20.06 2.36
CA ARG A 326 0.39 -20.66 3.14
C ARG A 326 0.48 -22.17 2.97
N ARG A 327 -0.67 -22.86 2.93
CA ARG A 327 -0.73 -24.31 2.70
C ARG A 327 -0.31 -24.69 1.28
N ALA A 328 -0.68 -23.88 0.28
CA ALA A 328 -0.27 -24.09 -1.11
C ALA A 328 1.22 -23.77 -1.35
N PHE A 329 1.77 -22.83 -0.58
CA PHE A 329 3.16 -22.39 -0.69
C PHE A 329 3.84 -22.36 0.69
N PRO A 330 4.21 -23.52 1.25
CA PRO A 330 4.90 -23.59 2.53
C PRO A 330 6.19 -22.78 2.50
N ALA A 331 6.31 -21.82 3.40
CA ALA A 331 7.48 -20.96 3.52
C ALA A 331 7.86 -20.81 4.99
N GLU A 332 9.16 -20.73 5.28
CA GLU A 332 9.63 -20.51 6.65
C GLU A 332 9.19 -19.15 7.21
N ARG A 333 9.04 -18.15 6.32
CA ARG A 333 8.75 -16.77 6.69
C ARG A 333 7.79 -16.09 5.71
N LEU A 334 6.96 -15.22 6.29
CA LEU A 334 6.10 -14.26 5.62
C LEU A 334 6.62 -12.84 5.87
N ARG A 335 6.76 -12.07 4.79
CA ARG A 335 7.06 -10.63 4.84
C ARG A 335 5.76 -9.84 4.76
N ILE A 336 5.58 -8.90 5.69
CA ILE A 336 4.40 -8.04 5.75
C ILE A 336 4.67 -6.73 5.03
N ALA A 337 3.80 -6.35 4.11
CA ALA A 337 3.81 -5.07 3.42
C ALA A 337 2.59 -4.23 3.83
N ASP A 338 2.82 -3.03 4.36
CA ASP A 338 1.81 -1.97 4.43
C ASP A 338 2.05 -0.98 3.29
N ARG A 339 2.15 -1.52 2.08
CA ARG A 339 2.35 -0.84 0.80
C ARG A 339 1.77 -1.73 -0.27
N GLY A 340 1.19 -1.20 -1.34
CA GLY A 340 0.50 -2.00 -2.36
C GLY A 340 0.24 -1.22 -3.64
N LEU A 341 -0.95 -1.36 -4.22
CA LEU A 341 -1.33 -0.72 -5.49
C LEU A 341 -1.01 0.78 -5.53
N ARG A 342 -1.31 1.51 -4.44
CA ARG A 342 -1.07 2.97 -4.37
C ARG A 342 0.41 3.31 -4.48
N GLU A 343 1.26 2.62 -3.74
CA GLU A 343 2.71 2.77 -3.84
C GLU A 343 3.21 2.36 -5.24
N GLY A 344 2.66 1.30 -5.83
CA GLY A 344 2.94 0.92 -7.22
C GLY A 344 2.61 2.02 -8.23
N LEU A 345 1.43 2.65 -8.11
CA LEU A 345 0.99 3.77 -8.94
C LEU A 345 1.92 4.99 -8.81
N LEU A 346 2.29 5.36 -7.58
CA LEU A 346 3.23 6.46 -7.33
C LEU A 346 4.59 6.17 -7.96
N MET A 347 5.12 4.97 -7.76
CA MET A 347 6.41 4.55 -8.32
C MET A 347 6.40 4.58 -9.85
N ASN A 348 5.33 4.08 -10.48
CA ASN A 348 5.20 4.10 -11.94
C ASN A 348 5.14 5.52 -12.49
N MET A 349 4.27 6.38 -11.95
CA MET A 349 4.18 7.78 -12.40
C MET A 349 5.52 8.52 -12.28
N MET A 350 6.21 8.40 -11.14
CA MET A 350 7.49 9.05 -10.92
C MET A 350 8.61 8.47 -11.81
N ARG A 351 8.56 7.18 -12.13
CA ARG A 351 9.51 6.53 -13.05
C ARG A 351 9.29 7.02 -14.49
N GLU A 352 8.04 7.12 -14.93
CA GLU A 352 7.64 7.65 -16.23
C GLU A 352 8.09 9.11 -16.41
N ASP A 353 7.95 9.93 -15.37
CA ASP A 353 8.39 11.32 -15.36
C ASP A 353 9.93 11.47 -15.24
N GLY A 354 10.67 10.35 -15.11
CA GLY A 354 12.13 10.35 -15.04
C GLY A 354 12.69 10.99 -13.78
N VAL A 355 11.92 11.02 -12.69
CA VAL A 355 12.22 11.74 -11.45
C VAL A 355 13.56 11.31 -10.85
N TRP A 356 13.91 10.03 -10.94
CA TRP A 356 15.18 9.49 -10.42
C TRP A 356 16.28 9.32 -11.47
N ARG A 357 16.01 9.61 -12.76
CA ARG A 357 17.04 9.55 -13.83
C ARG A 357 17.90 10.81 -13.88
N ARG A 358 17.40 11.93 -13.33
CA ARG A 358 18.18 13.18 -13.18
C ARG A 358 18.74 13.19 -11.77
N GLY A 359 20.06 13.19 -11.61
CA GLY A 359 20.77 13.28 -10.32
C GLY A 359 20.59 14.61 -9.57
N GLY A 360 19.37 15.16 -9.53
CA GLY A 360 19.02 16.49 -9.01
C GLY A 360 18.52 16.53 -7.58
N TYR A 361 18.36 15.38 -6.90
CA TYR A 361 18.09 15.32 -5.47
C TYR A 361 19.37 14.88 -4.74
N ARG A 362 20.34 15.80 -4.66
CA ARG A 362 21.41 15.76 -3.65
C ARG A 362 20.92 16.40 -2.37
#